data_AF-A0A0F9KZK8-F1
#
_entry.id   AF-A0A0F9KZK8-F1
#
_cell.length_a   1.000
_cell.length_b   1.000
_cell.length_c   1.000
_cell.angle_alpha   90.00
_cell.angle_beta   90.00
_cell.angle_gamma   90.00
#
_symmetry.space_group_name_H-M   'P 1'
#
loop_
_entity.id
_entity.type
_entity.pdbx_description
1 polymer ?
#
loop_
_entity_poly.entity_id
_entity_poly.type
_entity_poly.pdbx_seq_one_letter_code
_entity_poly.pdbx_strand_id
1 'polypeptide(L)'
;MDISKEVTRMSLLAYGEEDPIKIAGIICYESGDVLRDMVRIKDYPDIGSLYLSQAKVSLGDVLAMSQLLCNMLGFEFQSVYEQGCERAIERCKEKLEGLDGF
;
A
#
# COMPACT_ATOMS: atom_id res chain seq x y z
N MET A 1 3.73 -7.37 -20.52
CA MET A 1 3.77 -8.19 -19.29
C MET A 1 2.58 -7.79 -18.45
N ASP A 2 1.75 -8.74 -18.06
CA ASP A 2 0.57 -8.48 -17.22
C ASP A 2 1.02 -8.50 -15.76
N ILE A 3 1.08 -7.32 -15.13
CA ILE A 3 1.61 -7.14 -13.77
C ILE A 3 0.81 -7.97 -12.77
N SER A 4 -0.50 -8.11 -12.97
CA SER A 4 -1.36 -8.90 -12.08
C SER A 4 -0.99 -10.39 -12.11
N LYS A 5 -0.74 -10.93 -13.30
CA LYS A 5 -0.29 -12.32 -13.46
C LYS A 5 1.08 -12.55 -12.86
N GLU A 6 2.00 -11.60 -13.03
CA GLU A 6 3.36 -11.72 -12.49
C GLU A 6 3.38 -11.64 -10.97
N VAL A 7 2.63 -10.71 -10.37
CA VAL A 7 2.46 -10.61 -8.91
C VAL A 7 1.87 -11.89 -8.34
N THR A 8 0.85 -12.46 -9.00
CA THR A 8 0.24 -13.73 -8.56
C THR A 8 1.25 -14.86 -8.62
N ARG A 9 2.00 -14.98 -9.73
CA ARG A 9 3.03 -16.01 -9.91
C ARG A 9 4.14 -15.89 -8.87
N MET A 10 4.68 -14.70 -8.65
CA MET A 10 5.75 -14.46 -7.67
C MET A 10 5.27 -14.71 -6.24
N SER A 11 4.03 -14.32 -5.92
CA SER A 11 3.46 -14.54 -4.59
C SER A 11 3.22 -16.02 -4.31
N LEU A 12 2.71 -16.78 -5.28
CA LEU A 12 2.58 -18.24 -5.17
C LEU A 12 3.94 -18.92 -4.96
N LEU A 13 5.01 -18.41 -5.58
CA LEU A 13 6.37 -18.94 -5.37
C LEU A 13 6.92 -18.60 -3.99
N ALA A 14 6.62 -17.41 -3.46
CA ALA A 14 7.14 -16.94 -2.19
C ALA A 14 6.37 -17.53 -0.99
N TYR A 15 5.05 -17.65 -1.11
CA TYR A 15 4.16 -17.93 0.02
C TYR A 15 3.30 -19.20 -0.17
N GLY A 16 3.20 -19.76 -1.38
CA GLY A 16 2.32 -20.91 -1.67
C GLY A 16 0.84 -20.53 -1.82
N GLU A 17 -0.07 -21.50 -1.68
CA GLU A 17 -1.52 -21.23 -1.59
C GLU A 17 -1.82 -20.62 -0.21
N GLU A 18 -1.87 -19.29 -0.14
CA GLU A 18 -2.14 -18.58 1.10
C GLU A 18 -3.61 -18.19 1.27
N ASP A 19 -4.01 -17.98 2.52
CA ASP A 19 -5.31 -17.44 2.93
C ASP A 19 -5.33 -15.90 2.73
N PRO A 20 -6.37 -15.30 2.13
CA PRO A 20 -6.54 -13.86 2.02
C PRO A 20 -6.30 -13.08 3.33
N ILE A 21 -6.64 -13.67 4.49
CA ILE A 21 -6.42 -13.05 5.81
C ILE A 21 -4.92 -12.86 6.09
N LYS A 22 -4.08 -13.82 5.71
CA LYS A 22 -2.63 -13.69 5.91
C LYS A 22 -2.04 -12.60 5.04
N ILE A 23 -2.50 -12.49 3.79
CA ILE A 23 -2.06 -11.42 2.89
C ILE A 23 -2.47 -10.06 3.45
N ALA A 24 -3.68 -9.91 3.99
CA ALA A 24 -4.08 -8.71 4.71
C ALA A 24 -3.16 -8.40 5.91
N GLY A 25 -2.76 -9.43 6.66
CA GLY A 25 -1.78 -9.29 7.75
C GLY A 25 -0.42 -8.77 7.28
N ILE A 26 0.09 -9.26 6.15
CA ILE A 26 1.35 -8.78 5.55
C ILE A 26 1.21 -7.32 5.13
N ILE A 27 0.10 -6.94 4.49
CA ILE A 27 -0.16 -5.53 4.11
C ILE A 27 -0.09 -4.61 5.34
N CYS A 28 -0.69 -5.03 6.46
CA CYS A 28 -0.62 -4.26 7.71
C CYS A 28 0.80 -4.15 8.26
N TYR A 29 1.57 -5.24 8.23
CA TYR A 29 2.96 -5.26 8.66
C TYR A 29 3.81 -4.28 7.83
N GLU A 30 3.76 -4.38 6.51
CA GLU A 30 4.54 -3.53 5.60
C GLU A 30 4.11 -2.06 5.65
N SER A 31 2.82 -1.79 5.88
CA SER A 31 2.33 -0.42 6.12
C SER A 31 2.91 0.17 7.40
N GLY A 32 3.14 -0.66 8.43
CA GLY A 32 3.83 -0.26 9.66
C GLY A 32 5.29 0.10 9.41
N ASP A 33 5.97 -0.64 8.53
CA ASP A 33 7.34 -0.36 8.11
C ASP A 33 7.45 0.95 7.33
N VAL A 34 6.52 1.22 6.40
CA VAL A 34 6.42 2.52 5.72
C VAL A 34 6.26 3.66 6.72
N LEU A 35 5.34 3.52 7.69
CA LEU A 35 5.12 4.55 8.72
C LEU A 35 6.38 4.80 9.54
N ARG A 36 7.03 3.73 10.02
CA ARG A 36 8.27 3.81 10.79
C ARG A 36 9.35 4.58 10.02
N ASP A 37 9.52 4.29 8.75
CA ASP A 37 10.58 4.90 7.96
C ASP A 37 10.24 6.36 7.59
N MET A 38 8.95 6.72 7.43
CA MET A 38 8.51 8.12 7.32
C MET A 38 8.83 8.95 8.57
N VAL A 39 8.63 8.38 9.76
CA VAL A 39 9.01 9.04 11.03
C VAL A 39 10.52 9.25 11.07
N ARG A 40 11.30 8.24 10.67
CA ARG A 40 12.77 8.33 10.66
C ARG A 40 13.32 9.34 9.67
N ILE A 41 12.70 9.52 8.49
CA ILE A 41 13.07 10.59 7.54
C ILE A 41 12.94 11.97 8.19
N LYS A 42 11.88 12.16 8.99
CA LYS A 42 11.64 13.41 9.71
C LYS A 42 12.64 13.61 10.86
N ASP A 43 12.88 12.57 11.65
CA ASP A 43 13.69 12.65 12.88
C ASP A 43 15.21 12.63 12.61
N TYR A 44 15.64 11.98 11.52
CA TYR A 44 17.06 11.80 11.14
C TYR A 44 17.30 12.20 9.67
N PRO A 45 17.18 13.50 9.34
CA PRO A 45 17.23 13.97 7.96
C PRO A 45 18.61 13.78 7.30
N ASP A 46 19.68 13.70 8.09
CA ASP A 46 21.07 13.47 7.65
C ASP A 46 21.27 12.12 6.97
N ILE A 47 20.48 11.12 7.36
CA ILE A 47 20.44 9.79 6.74
C ILE A 47 19.09 9.50 6.05
N GLY A 48 18.30 10.55 5.79
CA GLY A 48 16.95 10.43 5.24
C GLY A 48 16.88 9.72 3.88
N SER A 49 17.95 9.75 3.07
CA SER A 49 18.03 9.04 1.79
C SER A 49 18.00 7.51 1.94
N LEU A 50 18.61 6.99 3.02
CA LEU A 50 18.55 5.57 3.36
C LEU A 50 17.11 5.16 3.72
N TYR A 51 16.46 5.92 4.59
CA TYR A 51 15.08 5.64 5.00
C TYR A 51 14.07 5.83 3.88
N LEU A 52 14.30 6.77 2.96
CA LEU A 52 13.47 6.90 1.76
C LEU A 52 13.58 5.66 0.86
N SER A 53 14.78 5.09 0.75
CA SER A 53 15.00 3.86 -0.02
C SER A 53 14.30 2.66 0.63
N GLN A 54 14.34 2.56 1.97
CA GLN A 54 13.63 1.52 2.72
C GLN A 54 12.11 1.66 2.60
N ALA A 55 11.59 2.86 2.81
CA ALA A 55 10.16 3.14 2.65
C ALA A 55 9.66 2.82 1.24
N LYS A 56 10.48 3.06 0.20
CA LYS A 56 10.15 2.70 -1.18
C LYS A 56 9.99 1.18 -1.35
N VAL A 57 10.83 0.38 -0.69
CA VAL A 57 10.74 -1.09 -0.73
C VAL A 57 9.45 -1.55 -0.06
N SER A 58 9.21 -1.17 1.20
CA SER A 58 8.00 -1.56 1.92
C SER A 58 6.71 -1.06 1.24
N LEU A 59 6.74 0.13 0.63
CA LEU A 59 5.61 0.61 -0.18
C LEU A 59 5.37 -0.28 -1.41
N GLY A 60 6.44 -0.75 -2.06
CA GLY A 60 6.36 -1.72 -3.14
C GLY A 60 5.70 -3.02 -2.69
N ASP A 61 6.06 -3.52 -1.50
CA ASP A 61 5.48 -4.74 -0.94
C ASP A 61 3.99 -4.57 -0.60
N VAL A 62 3.60 -3.43 -0.02
CA VAL A 62 2.19 -3.07 0.20
C VAL A 62 1.40 -3.12 -1.11
N LEU A 63 1.93 -2.54 -2.19
CA LEU A 63 1.26 -2.50 -3.49
C LEU A 63 1.14 -3.90 -4.10
N ALA A 64 2.21 -4.70 -4.07
CA ALA A 64 2.21 -6.06 -4.58
C ALA A 64 1.21 -6.95 -3.83
N MET A 65 1.20 -6.88 -2.50
CA MET A 65 0.28 -7.68 -1.68
C MET A 65 -1.17 -7.21 -1.82
N SER A 66 -1.42 -5.92 -2.02
CA SER A 66 -2.77 -5.40 -2.29
C SER A 66 -3.32 -5.91 -3.63
N GLN A 67 -2.49 -5.96 -4.67
CA GLN A 67 -2.84 -6.55 -5.96
C GLN A 67 -3.14 -8.05 -5.82
N LEU A 68 -2.31 -8.78 -5.08
CA LEU A 68 -2.54 -10.20 -4.80
C LEU A 68 -3.87 -10.42 -4.08
N LEU A 69 -4.15 -9.65 -3.03
CA LEU A 69 -5.40 -9.74 -2.27
C LEU A 69 -6.62 -9.48 -3.16
N CYS A 70 -6.55 -8.48 -4.06
CA CYS A 70 -7.60 -8.25 -5.04
C CYS A 70 -7.83 -9.48 -5.92
N ASN A 71 -6.76 -10.08 -6.45
CA ASN A 71 -6.87 -11.28 -7.28
C ASN A 71 -7.51 -12.46 -6.52
N MET A 72 -7.12 -12.68 -5.27
CA MET A 72 -7.68 -13.75 -4.43
C MET A 72 -9.17 -13.55 -4.13
N LEU A 73 -9.61 -12.29 -4.01
CA LEU A 73 -11.01 -11.93 -3.76
C LEU A 73 -11.84 -11.78 -5.05
N GLY A 74 -11.22 -11.92 -6.22
CA GLY A 74 -11.89 -11.75 -7.52
C GLY A 74 -12.18 -10.29 -7.87
N PHE A 75 -11.43 -9.34 -7.31
CA PHE A 75 -11.55 -7.91 -7.60
C PHE A 75 -10.58 -7.49 -8.70
N GLU A 76 -11.02 -6.58 -9.56
CA GLU A 76 -10.12 -5.88 -10.46
C GLU A 76 -9.40 -4.76 -9.69
N PHE A 77 -8.08 -4.84 -9.60
CA PHE A 77 -7.27 -3.87 -8.85
C PHE A 77 -7.46 -2.43 -9.33
N GLN A 78 -7.56 -2.21 -10.65
CA GLN A 78 -7.78 -0.89 -11.22
C GLN A 78 -9.07 -0.25 -10.71
N SER A 79 -10.17 -1.02 -10.71
CA SER A 79 -11.46 -0.55 -10.20
C SER A 79 -11.40 -0.20 -8.70
N VAL A 80 -10.73 -1.04 -7.90
CA VAL A 80 -10.54 -0.77 -6.46
C VAL A 80 -9.70 0.48 -6.22
N TYR A 81 -8.64 0.66 -7.00
CA TYR A 81 -7.76 1.83 -6.95
C TYR A 81 -8.50 3.13 -7.29
N GLU A 82 -9.30 3.13 -8.36
CA GLU A 82 -10.10 4.27 -8.80
C GLU A 82 -11.11 4.69 -7.72
N GLN A 83 -11.87 3.73 -7.19
CA GLN A 83 -12.80 3.98 -6.06
C GLN A 83 -12.07 4.53 -4.83
N GLY A 84 -10.86 4.03 -4.54
CA GLY A 84 -10.02 4.55 -3.46
C GLY A 84 -9.61 6.01 -3.68
N CYS A 85 -9.22 6.37 -4.91
CA CYS A 85 -8.86 7.74 -5.30
C CYS A 85 -10.06 8.69 -5.16
N GLU A 86 -11.23 8.31 -5.66
CA GLU A 86 -12.46 9.11 -5.56
C GLU A 86 -12.80 9.42 -4.10
N ARG A 87 -12.79 8.39 -3.24
CA ARG A 87 -13.02 8.55 -1.80
C ARG A 87 -11.96 9.41 -1.12
N ALA A 88 -10.71 9.34 -1.55
CA ALA A 88 -9.64 10.19 -1.02
C ALA A 88 -9.87 11.67 -1.37
N ILE A 89 -10.30 11.95 -2.60
CA ILE A 89 -10.67 13.30 -3.05
C ILE A 89 -11.84 13.84 -2.22
N GLU A 90 -12.90 13.05 -2.02
CA GLU A 90 -14.06 13.43 -1.20
C GLU A 90 -13.65 13.78 0.24
N ARG A 91 -12.86 12.91 0.89
CA ARG A 91 -12.35 13.16 2.25
C ARG A 91 -11.48 14.41 2.34
N CYS A 92 -10.70 14.72 1.30
CA CYS A 92 -9.90 15.94 1.26
C CYS A 92 -10.79 17.18 1.13
N LYS A 93 -11.84 17.13 0.31
CA LYS A 93 -12.81 18.23 0.19
C LYS A 93 -13.54 18.49 1.50
N GLU A 94 -14.06 17.45 2.15
CA GLU A 94 -14.71 17.57 3.47
C GLU A 94 -13.80 18.21 4.53
N LYS A 95 -12.51 17.85 4.52
CA LYS A 95 -11.52 18.44 5.44
C LYS A 95 -11.21 19.89 5.12
N LEU A 96 -11.18 20.28 3.84
CA LEU A 96 -10.90 21.66 3.43
C LEU A 96 -12.12 22.56 3.66
N GLU A 97 -13.32 22.11 3.33
CA GLU A 97 -14.57 22.85 3.57
C GLU A 97 -14.88 22.99 5.07
N GLY A 98 -14.52 21.99 5.89
CA GLY A 98 -14.61 22.07 7.35
C GLY A 98 -13.61 23.04 8.01
N LEU A 99 -12.61 23.55 7.26
CA LEU A 99 -11.64 24.53 7.75
C LEU A 99 -12.03 25.99 7.44
N ASP A 100 -12.95 26.24 6.51
CA ASP A 100 -13.46 27.58 6.18
C ASP A 100 -14.52 28.11 7.17
N GLY A 101 -14.83 27.34 8.23
CA GLY A 101 -15.82 27.65 9.25
C GLY A 101 -15.27 28.09 10.62
N PHE A 102 -13.97 28.36 10.74
CA PHE A 102 -13.32 28.87 11.96
C PHE A 102 -12.65 30.22 11.75
#